data_AF-A0A947CD48-F1
#
_entry.id   AF-A0A947CD48-F1
#
_cell.length_a   1.000
_cell.length_b   1.000
_cell.length_c   1.000
_cell.angle_alpha   90.00
_cell.angle_beta   90.00
_cell.angle_gamma   90.00
#
_symmetry.space_group_name_H-M   'P 1'
#
loop_
_entity.id
_entity.type
_entity.pdbx_description
1 polymer ?
#
loop_
_entity_poly.entity_id
_entity_poly.type
_entity_poly.pdbx_seq_one_letter_code
_entity_poly.pdbx_strand_id
1 'polypeptide(L)'
;ASVRRCLALRERTRFKHQIIAAACSVDHARQVRSLYEQRGMEAREIHSDMPVEDREEVLAGLKSNKLDCVVQVQMLGEGFDHPPLSVAAIFRPFRSLSPYIQFIGRIMRVNHQNDPDHPDNQGFVISHVGLSNDANWFDFREVDLDDQRIFHQWLADPGDVEPEGTGEGTPRRFDTGMRVQDEIVSHFVDQAFLNPNDDRVIEKILGQTIPGTSMRISEVVSPEELRRRLVQRQQELELEPPTAIPVQPQRRRQAARKRLHERENSVINRILADLGLAVAGRDVGRAISTVRRMNNRSAVTKLFKAAVNSHLGIERKQRNAPRAAELEHVLEQLDAIGDAVRDEIREKLEEATNA
;
A
#
# COMPACT_ATOMS: atom_id res chain seq x y z
N ALA A 1 7.67 -8.73 -4.69
CA ALA A 1 6.75 -9.87 -4.70
C ALA A 1 5.48 -9.59 -5.52
N SER A 2 4.64 -8.62 -5.14
CA SER A 2 3.34 -8.35 -5.79
C SER A 2 3.40 -8.20 -7.32
N VAL A 3 4.33 -7.39 -7.83
CA VAL A 3 4.53 -7.20 -9.29
C VAL A 3 4.85 -8.53 -9.98
N ARG A 4 5.75 -9.34 -9.41
CA ARG A 4 6.16 -10.63 -9.99
C ARG A 4 5.00 -11.62 -10.06
N ARG A 5 4.23 -11.78 -8.97
CA ARG A 5 3.04 -12.65 -8.97
C ARG A 5 2.00 -12.19 -9.99
N CYS A 6 1.77 -10.88 -10.10
CA CYS A 6 0.86 -10.31 -11.10
C CYS A 6 1.30 -10.59 -12.54
N LEU A 7 2.58 -10.37 -12.86
CA LEU A 7 3.12 -10.63 -14.19
C LEU A 7 3.11 -12.13 -14.53
N ALA A 8 3.49 -13.00 -13.59
CA ALA A 8 3.46 -14.45 -13.78
C ALA A 8 2.04 -14.97 -14.07
N LEU A 9 1.01 -14.44 -13.39
CA LEU A 9 -0.38 -14.76 -13.72
C LEU A 9 -0.75 -14.31 -15.15
N ARG A 10 -0.40 -13.08 -15.53
CA ARG A 10 -0.67 -12.54 -16.88
C ARG A 10 -0.01 -13.37 -17.99
N GLU A 11 1.18 -13.90 -17.74
CA GLU A 11 1.91 -14.75 -18.70
C GLU A 11 1.22 -16.11 -18.92
N ARG A 12 0.54 -16.65 -17.91
CA ARG A 12 -0.12 -17.97 -17.96
C ARG A 12 -1.42 -17.97 -18.77
N THR A 13 -2.26 -16.94 -18.65
CA THR A 13 -3.64 -16.97 -19.16
C THR A 13 -4.01 -15.77 -20.04
N ARG A 14 -3.10 -14.81 -20.25
CA ARG A 14 -3.34 -13.50 -20.91
C ARG A 14 -4.42 -12.64 -20.24
N PHE A 15 -5.01 -13.10 -19.14
CA PHE A 15 -5.96 -12.32 -18.35
C PHE A 15 -5.26 -11.13 -17.71
N LYS A 16 -5.95 -9.98 -17.65
CA LYS A 16 -5.38 -8.71 -17.18
C LYS A 16 -5.44 -8.61 -15.66
N HIS A 17 -4.74 -9.51 -14.99
CA HIS A 17 -4.59 -9.47 -13.53
C HIS A 17 -4.07 -8.11 -13.04
N GLN A 18 -4.63 -7.61 -11.95
CA GLN A 18 -4.28 -6.32 -11.37
C GLN A 18 -4.00 -6.44 -9.87
N ILE A 19 -3.34 -5.41 -9.35
CA ILE A 19 -2.90 -5.33 -7.96
C ILE A 19 -3.77 -4.32 -7.21
N ILE A 20 -4.27 -4.70 -6.04
CA ILE A 20 -4.81 -3.77 -5.05
C ILE A 20 -3.83 -3.68 -3.88
N ALA A 21 -3.43 -2.47 -3.51
CA ALA A 21 -2.50 -2.24 -2.40
C ALA A 21 -3.16 -1.43 -1.28
N ALA A 22 -2.99 -1.85 -0.03
CA ALA A 22 -3.46 -1.11 1.14
C ALA A 22 -2.29 -0.34 1.79
N ALA A 23 -2.41 0.99 1.88
CA ALA A 23 -1.42 1.86 2.51
C ALA A 23 -1.94 2.48 3.81
N CYS A 24 -1.01 2.95 4.66
CA CYS A 24 -1.33 3.52 5.99
C CYS A 24 -1.87 4.96 5.93
N SER A 25 -1.48 5.72 4.91
CA SER A 25 -1.81 7.14 4.77
C SER A 25 -1.71 7.55 3.31
N VAL A 26 -2.28 8.71 2.96
CA VAL A 26 -2.19 9.29 1.61
C VAL A 26 -0.73 9.47 1.16
N ASP A 27 0.13 9.92 2.06
CA ASP A 27 1.54 10.10 1.73
C ASP A 27 2.24 8.76 1.51
N HIS A 28 1.95 7.75 2.34
CA HIS A 28 2.46 6.40 2.13
C HIS A 28 1.96 5.81 0.80
N ALA A 29 0.70 6.04 0.43
CA ALA A 29 0.13 5.57 -0.83
C ALA A 29 0.85 6.16 -2.06
N ARG A 30 1.19 7.45 -2.02
CA ARG A 30 1.98 8.12 -3.08
C ARG A 30 3.37 7.51 -3.23
N GLN A 31 4.03 7.19 -2.12
CA GLN A 31 5.33 6.52 -2.12
C GLN A 31 5.23 5.11 -2.74
N VAL A 32 4.25 4.31 -2.29
CA VAL A 32 3.99 2.97 -2.82
C VAL A 32 3.66 3.00 -4.31
N ARG A 33 2.78 3.91 -4.74
CA ARG A 33 2.48 4.13 -6.17
C ARG A 33 3.74 4.42 -6.96
N SER A 34 4.58 5.35 -6.49
CA SER A 34 5.82 5.69 -7.19
C SER A 34 6.77 4.49 -7.32
N LEU A 35 6.79 3.58 -6.34
CA LEU A 35 7.58 2.34 -6.42
C LEU A 35 7.05 1.37 -7.48
N TYR A 36 5.74 1.34 -7.72
CA TYR A 36 5.12 0.59 -8.82
C TYR A 36 5.45 1.24 -10.18
N GLU A 37 5.25 2.54 -10.33
CA GLU A 37 5.58 3.31 -11.54
C GLU A 37 7.06 3.15 -11.93
N GLN A 38 7.95 3.21 -10.94
CA GLN A 38 9.39 3.02 -11.11
C GLN A 38 9.72 1.65 -11.73
N ARG A 39 8.90 0.63 -11.47
CA ARG A 39 9.02 -0.74 -12.00
C ARG A 39 8.23 -0.94 -13.30
N GLY A 40 7.67 0.12 -13.87
CA GLY A 40 6.96 0.10 -15.15
C GLY A 40 5.50 -0.33 -15.07
N MET A 41 4.90 -0.31 -13.89
CA MET A 41 3.47 -0.57 -13.70
C MET A 41 2.69 0.74 -13.75
N GLU A 42 1.55 0.75 -14.42
CA GLU A 42 0.61 1.88 -14.37
C GLU A 42 -0.13 1.86 -13.03
N ALA A 43 0.16 2.82 -12.16
CA ALA A 43 -0.36 2.84 -10.79
C ALA A 43 -0.97 4.19 -10.40
N ARG A 44 -2.08 4.15 -9.66
CA ARG A 44 -2.71 5.35 -9.08
C ARG A 44 -3.08 5.10 -7.62
N GLU A 45 -2.98 6.14 -6.80
CA GLU A 45 -3.54 6.14 -5.45
C GLU A 45 -5.03 6.54 -5.45
N ILE A 46 -5.79 6.06 -4.47
CA ILE A 46 -7.17 6.49 -4.22
C ILE A 46 -7.42 6.68 -2.71
N HIS A 47 -7.96 7.83 -2.35
CA HIS A 47 -8.25 8.21 -0.96
C HIS A 47 -9.48 9.13 -0.87
N SER A 48 -10.04 9.28 0.34
CA SER A 48 -11.26 10.06 0.62
C SER A 48 -11.15 11.53 0.20
N ASP A 49 -9.99 12.14 0.40
CA ASP A 49 -9.78 13.58 0.19
C ASP A 49 -9.63 13.98 -1.29
N MET A 50 -9.64 13.01 -2.22
CA MET A 50 -9.61 13.30 -3.65
C MET A 50 -10.94 13.90 -4.13
N PRO A 51 -10.93 14.85 -5.08
CA PRO A 51 -12.13 15.24 -5.81
C PRO A 51 -12.87 14.03 -6.40
N VAL A 52 -14.20 14.10 -6.48
CA VAL A 52 -15.04 13.01 -7.00
C VAL A 52 -14.59 12.61 -8.41
N GLU A 53 -14.36 13.61 -9.27
CA GLU A 53 -13.93 13.43 -10.66
C GLU A 53 -12.60 12.63 -10.76
N ASP A 54 -11.62 12.97 -9.93
CA ASP A 54 -10.33 12.26 -9.91
C ASP A 54 -10.49 10.81 -9.43
N ARG A 55 -11.39 10.54 -8.49
CA ARG A 55 -11.69 9.17 -8.04
C ARG A 55 -12.34 8.37 -9.15
N GLU A 56 -13.30 8.95 -9.85
CA GLU A 56 -13.97 8.32 -10.99
C GLU A 56 -12.99 8.01 -12.13
N GLU A 57 -12.04 8.90 -12.40
CA GLU A 57 -10.97 8.67 -13.38
C GLU A 57 -10.12 7.45 -13.01
N VAL A 58 -9.70 7.34 -11.74
CA VAL A 58 -8.93 6.18 -11.24
C VAL A 58 -9.74 4.89 -11.37
N LEU A 59 -11.01 4.91 -10.97
CA LEU A 59 -11.91 3.76 -11.08
C LEU A 59 -12.13 3.35 -12.53
N ALA A 60 -12.33 4.31 -13.44
CA ALA A 60 -12.49 4.05 -14.87
C ALA A 60 -11.20 3.48 -15.48
N GLY A 61 -10.03 3.99 -15.08
CA GLY A 61 -8.73 3.46 -15.49
C GLY A 61 -8.52 2.00 -15.05
N LEU A 62 -8.97 1.67 -13.84
CA LEU A 62 -8.90 0.31 -13.31
C LEU A 62 -9.85 -0.64 -14.07
N LYS A 63 -11.12 -0.24 -14.25
CA LYS A 63 -12.14 -1.01 -14.99
C LYS A 63 -11.79 -1.24 -16.45
N SER A 64 -11.13 -0.27 -17.09
CA SER A 64 -10.68 -0.36 -18.48
C SER A 64 -9.34 -1.09 -18.65
N ASN A 65 -8.78 -1.67 -17.58
CA ASN A 65 -7.49 -2.35 -17.58
C ASN A 65 -6.31 -1.46 -18.02
N LYS A 66 -6.46 -0.13 -17.92
CA LYS A 66 -5.37 0.83 -18.16
C LYS A 66 -4.41 0.90 -16.98
N LEU A 67 -4.93 0.74 -15.77
CA LEU A 67 -4.12 0.65 -14.56
C LEU A 67 -3.72 -0.80 -14.30
N ASP A 68 -2.49 -1.02 -13.87
CA ASP A 68 -2.02 -2.30 -13.37
C ASP A 68 -2.22 -2.42 -11.85
N CYS A 69 -2.20 -1.29 -11.15
CA CYS A 69 -2.26 -1.23 -9.70
C CYS A 69 -3.08 -0.03 -9.19
N VAL A 70 -3.89 -0.27 -8.16
CA VAL A 70 -4.51 0.78 -7.36
C VAL A 70 -4.00 0.71 -5.91
N VAL A 71 -3.57 1.85 -5.36
CA VAL A 71 -3.12 1.96 -3.96
C VAL A 71 -4.17 2.71 -3.16
N GLN A 72 -4.94 1.99 -2.34
CA GLN A 72 -6.04 2.53 -1.57
C GLN A 72 -5.62 2.93 -0.14
N VAL A 73 -6.26 3.99 0.36
CA VAL A 73 -6.20 4.39 1.77
C VAL A 73 -7.62 4.48 2.31
N GLN A 74 -8.04 3.47 3.06
CA GLN A 74 -9.39 3.36 3.67
C GLN A 74 -10.51 3.66 2.67
N MET A 75 -10.35 3.20 1.43
CA MET A 75 -11.30 3.43 0.34
C MET A 75 -11.60 2.13 -0.39
N LEU A 76 -12.58 2.22 -1.29
CA LEU A 76 -13.11 1.11 -2.07
C LEU A 76 -13.82 0.05 -1.21
N GLY A 77 -14.35 0.44 -0.04
CA GLY A 77 -15.08 -0.40 0.91
C GLY A 77 -16.36 -1.00 0.31
N GLU A 78 -17.37 -0.15 0.12
CA GLU A 78 -18.72 -0.58 -0.27
C GLU A 78 -18.93 -0.66 -1.78
N GLY A 79 -19.50 -1.77 -2.25
CA GLY A 79 -19.98 -1.95 -3.63
C GLY A 79 -18.91 -1.97 -4.73
N PHE A 80 -17.62 -1.91 -4.39
CA PHE A 80 -16.54 -1.98 -5.37
C PHE A 80 -16.28 -3.45 -5.76
N ASP A 81 -16.85 -3.86 -6.90
CA ASP A 81 -16.60 -5.16 -7.50
C ASP A 81 -15.75 -5.02 -8.77
N HIS A 82 -14.59 -5.68 -8.76
CA HIS A 82 -13.64 -5.67 -9.88
C HIS A 82 -12.86 -6.99 -9.95
N PRO A 83 -13.42 -8.01 -10.63
CA PRO A 83 -12.84 -9.36 -10.70
C PRO A 83 -11.37 -9.47 -11.16
N PRO A 84 -10.83 -8.56 -12.00
CA PRO A 84 -9.41 -8.62 -12.38
C PRO A 84 -8.40 -8.41 -11.25
N LEU A 85 -8.82 -7.97 -10.06
CA LEU A 85 -7.94 -7.92 -8.90
C LEU A 85 -7.57 -9.33 -8.45
N SER A 86 -6.28 -9.67 -8.47
CA SER A 86 -5.81 -11.01 -8.10
C SER A 86 -4.59 -10.98 -7.18
N VAL A 87 -4.03 -9.80 -6.93
CA VAL A 87 -2.90 -9.64 -6.00
C VAL A 87 -3.21 -8.54 -4.99
N ALA A 88 -3.30 -8.92 -3.72
CA ALA A 88 -3.48 -8.01 -2.60
C ALA A 88 -2.12 -7.72 -1.97
N ALA A 89 -1.67 -6.47 -2.01
CA ALA A 89 -0.42 -6.03 -1.38
C ALA A 89 -0.73 -5.22 -0.11
N ILE A 90 -0.41 -5.77 1.04
CA ILE A 90 -0.72 -5.20 2.35
C ILE A 90 0.52 -4.50 2.90
N PHE A 91 0.49 -3.16 2.90
CA PHE A 91 1.55 -2.29 3.46
C PHE A 91 1.11 -1.60 4.76
N ARG A 92 0.01 -2.05 5.38
CA ARG A 92 -0.48 -1.55 6.67
C ARG A 92 -0.83 -2.71 7.61
N PRO A 93 -0.80 -2.50 8.93
CA PRO A 93 -1.41 -3.44 9.86
C PRO A 93 -2.94 -3.40 9.75
N PHE A 94 -3.58 -4.53 9.99
CA PHE A 94 -5.02 -4.65 10.23
C PHE A 94 -5.26 -4.97 11.70
N ARG A 95 -6.09 -4.16 12.37
CA ARG A 95 -6.36 -4.27 13.82
C ARG A 95 -7.31 -5.41 14.18
N SER A 96 -8.10 -5.86 13.21
CA SER A 96 -9.09 -6.92 13.41
C SER A 96 -9.25 -7.72 12.12
N LEU A 97 -9.82 -8.92 12.29
CA LEU A 97 -10.03 -9.88 11.22
C LEU A 97 -11.01 -9.38 10.15
N SER A 98 -12.07 -8.66 10.53
CA SER A 98 -13.13 -8.24 9.59
C SER A 98 -12.59 -7.34 8.46
N PRO A 99 -11.91 -6.21 8.71
CA PRO A 99 -11.34 -5.38 7.63
C PRO A 99 -10.26 -6.10 6.82
N TYR A 100 -9.52 -7.02 7.44
CA TYR A 100 -8.53 -7.87 6.74
C TYR A 100 -9.22 -8.78 5.72
N ILE A 101 -10.29 -9.46 6.15
CA ILE A 101 -11.13 -10.32 5.31
C ILE A 101 -11.77 -9.52 4.17
N GLN A 102 -12.37 -8.37 4.47
CA GLN A 102 -12.99 -7.52 3.46
C GLN A 102 -11.99 -7.10 2.39
N PHE A 103 -10.75 -6.79 2.79
CA PHE A 103 -9.69 -6.44 1.85
C PHE A 103 -9.27 -7.62 0.97
N ILE A 104 -9.02 -8.80 1.57
CA ILE A 104 -8.61 -9.99 0.83
C ILE A 104 -9.75 -10.53 -0.06
N GLY A 105 -11.00 -10.46 0.40
CA GLY A 105 -12.17 -10.88 -0.36
C GLY A 105 -12.28 -10.20 -1.74
N ARG A 106 -11.67 -9.02 -1.91
CA ARG A 106 -11.61 -8.31 -3.21
C ARG A 106 -10.80 -9.04 -4.27
N ILE A 107 -9.87 -9.90 -3.87
CA ILE A 107 -9.04 -10.70 -4.80
C ILE A 107 -9.49 -12.16 -4.92
N MET A 108 -10.58 -12.54 -4.23
CA MET A 108 -11.12 -13.90 -4.21
C MET A 108 -12.32 -14.07 -5.17
N ARG A 109 -12.46 -13.16 -6.13
CA ARG A 109 -13.55 -13.22 -7.12
C ARG A 109 -13.31 -14.36 -8.11
N VAL A 110 -14.40 -15.03 -8.48
CA VAL A 110 -14.38 -16.11 -9.47
C VAL A 110 -14.45 -15.49 -10.86
N ASN A 111 -13.37 -15.60 -11.62
CA ASN A 111 -13.27 -15.16 -13.01
C ASN A 111 -13.81 -16.23 -13.98
N HIS A 112 -13.68 -17.52 -13.64
CA HIS A 112 -14.21 -18.65 -14.42
C HIS A 112 -15.06 -19.56 -13.56
N GLN A 113 -16.39 -19.47 -13.71
CA GLN A 113 -17.36 -20.11 -12.82
C GLN A 113 -17.33 -21.65 -12.81
N ASN A 114 -17.04 -22.25 -13.97
CA ASN A 114 -17.09 -23.72 -14.15
C ASN A 114 -15.70 -24.36 -14.15
N ASP A 115 -14.66 -23.58 -13.85
CA ASP A 115 -13.29 -24.08 -13.73
C ASP A 115 -12.67 -23.48 -12.45
N PRO A 116 -13.00 -24.04 -11.26
CA PRO A 116 -12.49 -23.53 -9.99
C PRO A 116 -10.95 -23.52 -9.92
N ASP A 117 -10.30 -24.42 -10.66
CA ASP A 117 -8.85 -24.56 -10.71
C ASP A 117 -8.19 -23.68 -11.78
N HIS A 118 -8.97 -22.90 -12.55
CA HIS A 118 -8.44 -21.99 -13.55
C HIS A 118 -7.43 -21.03 -12.92
N PRO A 119 -6.26 -20.79 -13.53
CA PRO A 119 -5.25 -19.90 -12.96
C PRO A 119 -5.77 -18.49 -12.66
N ASP A 120 -6.78 -18.02 -13.40
CA ASP A 120 -7.35 -16.69 -13.18
C ASP A 120 -8.17 -16.56 -11.90
N ASN A 121 -8.58 -17.68 -11.31
CA ASN A 121 -9.27 -17.72 -10.02
C ASN A 121 -8.26 -17.71 -8.84
N GLN A 122 -6.95 -17.68 -9.12
CA GLN A 122 -5.91 -17.67 -8.09
C GLN A 122 -5.66 -16.25 -7.58
N GLY A 123 -5.71 -16.09 -6.25
CA GLY A 123 -5.38 -14.86 -5.55
C GLY A 123 -4.06 -14.97 -4.75
N PHE A 124 -3.27 -13.90 -4.72
CA PHE A 124 -2.07 -13.81 -3.89
C PHE A 124 -2.17 -12.68 -2.87
N VAL A 125 -1.96 -12.99 -1.59
CA VAL A 125 -1.82 -12.00 -0.52
C VAL A 125 -0.34 -11.82 -0.21
N ILE A 126 0.15 -10.59 -0.35
CA ILE A 126 1.53 -10.21 -0.10
C ILE A 126 1.54 -9.26 1.09
N SER A 127 2.15 -9.67 2.20
CA SER A 127 2.34 -8.81 3.37
C SER A 127 3.78 -8.87 3.86
N HIS A 128 4.22 -7.83 4.54
CA HIS A 128 5.52 -7.79 5.20
C HIS A 128 5.38 -8.37 6.62
N VAL A 129 6.28 -9.29 7.01
CA VAL A 129 6.23 -10.00 8.31
C VAL A 129 6.17 -9.03 9.49
N GLY A 130 6.92 -7.92 9.42
CA GLY A 130 6.92 -6.89 10.46
C GLY A 130 5.60 -6.13 10.65
N LEU A 131 4.57 -6.33 9.80
CA LEU A 131 3.24 -5.74 9.99
C LEU A 131 2.36 -6.53 10.97
N SER A 132 2.80 -7.73 11.39
CA SER A 132 2.07 -8.61 12.32
C SER A 132 0.64 -8.94 11.85
N ASN A 133 0.46 -9.12 10.53
CA ASN A 133 -0.82 -9.55 9.95
C ASN A 133 -0.97 -11.09 9.90
N ASP A 134 0.04 -11.82 10.39
CA ASP A 134 0.08 -13.27 10.43
C ASP A 134 -1.04 -13.87 11.29
N ALA A 135 -1.35 -13.28 12.44
CA ALA A 135 -2.51 -13.68 13.25
C ALA A 135 -3.82 -13.61 12.45
N ASN A 136 -4.08 -12.48 11.78
CA ASN A 136 -5.27 -12.33 10.93
C ASN A 136 -5.30 -13.35 9.77
N TRP A 137 -4.14 -13.71 9.22
CA TRP A 137 -4.04 -14.74 8.20
C TRP A 137 -4.36 -16.14 8.75
N PHE A 138 -3.84 -16.50 9.92
CA PHE A 138 -4.14 -17.77 10.56
C PHE A 138 -5.62 -17.86 10.93
N ASP A 139 -6.16 -16.83 11.56
CA ASP A 139 -7.57 -16.77 11.92
C ASP A 139 -8.46 -16.90 10.67
N PHE A 140 -8.12 -16.18 9.57
CA PHE A 140 -8.84 -16.28 8.31
C PHE A 140 -8.83 -17.70 7.72
N ARG A 141 -7.75 -18.46 7.89
CA ARG A 141 -7.64 -19.85 7.40
C ARG A 141 -8.44 -20.84 8.24
N GLU A 142 -8.55 -20.60 9.55
CA GLU A 142 -9.28 -21.48 10.46
C GLU A 142 -10.81 -21.25 10.44
N VAL A 143 -11.29 -20.19 9.76
CA VAL A 143 -12.74 -19.94 9.57
C VAL A 143 -13.42 -21.17 8.94
N ASP A 144 -14.34 -21.78 9.69
CA ASP A 144 -15.08 -22.95 9.26
C ASP A 144 -16.33 -22.58 8.43
N LEU A 145 -17.11 -23.59 7.99
CA LEU A 145 -18.30 -23.37 7.16
C LEU A 145 -19.45 -22.70 7.92
N ASP A 146 -19.54 -22.91 9.23
CA ASP A 146 -20.59 -22.30 10.06
C ASP A 146 -20.32 -20.79 10.23
N ASP A 147 -19.04 -20.41 10.30
CA ASP A 147 -18.59 -19.02 10.30
C ASP A 147 -18.69 -18.35 8.92
N GLN A 148 -18.87 -19.07 7.81
CA GLN A 148 -19.04 -18.45 6.48
C GLN A 148 -20.28 -17.55 6.42
N ARG A 149 -21.30 -17.80 7.23
CA ARG A 149 -22.47 -16.91 7.27
C ARG A 149 -22.12 -15.56 7.91
N ILE A 150 -21.29 -15.58 8.96
CA ILE A 150 -20.71 -14.38 9.59
C ILE A 150 -19.75 -13.70 8.60
N PHE A 151 -18.96 -14.48 7.88
CA PHE A 151 -18.06 -14.00 6.82
C PHE A 151 -18.80 -13.29 5.70
N HIS A 152 -19.88 -13.89 5.18
CA HIS A 152 -20.74 -13.28 4.17
C HIS A 152 -21.38 -11.99 4.68
N GLN A 153 -21.74 -11.94 5.97
CA GLN A 153 -22.22 -10.72 6.60
C GLN A 153 -21.14 -9.63 6.67
N TRP A 154 -19.89 -9.96 7.04
CA TRP A 154 -18.77 -9.00 7.03
C TRP A 154 -18.39 -8.55 5.62
N LEU A 155 -18.50 -9.40 4.61
CA LEU A 155 -18.30 -9.02 3.21
C LEU A 155 -19.44 -8.15 2.65
N ALA A 156 -20.66 -8.34 3.16
CA ALA A 156 -21.86 -7.63 2.71
C ALA A 156 -22.08 -6.28 3.44
N ASP A 157 -21.52 -6.12 4.64
CA ASP A 157 -21.49 -4.88 5.40
C ASP A 157 -20.05 -4.35 5.50
N PRO A 158 -19.54 -3.66 4.46
CA PRO A 158 -18.16 -3.21 4.34
C PRO A 158 -17.90 -1.90 5.09
N GLY A 159 -18.75 -1.57 6.09
CA GLY A 159 -18.49 -0.47 7.01
C GLY A 159 -17.14 -0.69 7.69
N ASP A 160 -16.12 0.05 7.25
CA ASP A 160 -14.87 0.23 7.97
C ASP A 160 -15.21 0.95 9.30
N VAL A 161 -15.78 0.24 10.27
CA VAL A 161 -15.95 0.74 11.64
C VAL A 161 -14.59 0.60 12.33
N GLU A 162 -13.70 1.57 12.13
CA GLU A 162 -12.70 1.85 13.16
C GLU A 162 -13.47 2.26 14.43
N PRO A 163 -13.03 1.83 15.62
CA PRO A 163 -13.56 2.40 16.86
C PRO A 163 -13.37 3.91 16.81
N GLU A 164 -14.35 4.68 17.29
CA GLU A 164 -14.26 6.14 17.40
C GLU A 164 -12.98 6.51 18.17
N GLY A 165 -11.93 6.86 17.42
CA GLY A 165 -10.79 7.55 17.96
C GLY A 165 -11.25 8.96 18.25
N THR A 166 -11.62 9.24 19.50
CA THR A 166 -11.82 10.61 20.00
C THR A 166 -10.57 11.41 19.64
N GLY A 167 -10.69 12.29 18.65
CA GLY A 167 -9.60 12.99 17.99
C GLY A 167 -8.93 14.05 18.85
N GLU A 168 -8.25 13.63 19.91
CA GLU A 168 -7.32 14.45 20.71
C GLU A 168 -5.89 13.88 20.70
N GLY A 169 -5.61 12.90 19.84
CA GLY A 169 -4.27 12.34 19.67
C GLY A 169 -3.46 13.11 18.62
N THR A 170 -2.28 13.59 18.99
CA THR A 170 -1.25 14.02 18.03
C THR A 170 -1.00 12.87 17.04
N PRO A 171 -0.86 13.11 15.72
CA PRO A 171 -0.59 12.05 14.75
C PRO A 171 0.59 11.22 15.24
N ARG A 172 0.36 9.94 15.55
CA ARG A 172 1.43 9.05 16.01
C ARG A 172 2.45 8.95 14.89
N ARG A 173 3.62 9.53 15.12
CA ARG A 173 4.79 9.26 14.31
C ARG A 173 5.23 7.84 14.63
N PHE A 174 5.59 7.08 13.60
CA PHE A 174 6.53 5.99 13.79
C PHE A 174 7.87 6.64 14.14
N ASP A 175 8.03 7.01 15.41
CA ASP A 175 9.31 7.48 15.91
C ASP A 175 10.29 6.30 15.99
N THR A 176 11.55 6.67 15.86
CA THR A 176 12.67 5.85 15.45
C THR A 176 13.29 5.11 16.62
N GLY A 177 13.03 3.80 16.70
CA GLY A 177 13.96 2.85 17.33
C GLY A 177 14.75 2.02 16.31
N MET A 178 14.15 1.74 15.15
CA MET A 178 14.74 0.89 14.10
C MET A 178 14.63 1.59 12.75
N ARG A 179 15.73 2.16 12.28
CA ARG A 179 15.84 2.64 10.89
C ARG A 179 16.38 1.49 10.06
N VAL A 180 15.53 0.88 9.23
CA VAL A 180 15.98 -0.08 8.22
C VAL A 180 16.68 0.73 7.12
N GLN A 181 18.01 0.73 7.14
CA GLN A 181 18.83 1.42 6.13
C GLN A 181 18.86 0.64 4.81
N ASP A 182 18.87 -0.69 4.89
CA ASP A 182 18.75 -1.60 3.76
C ASP A 182 17.93 -2.82 4.17
N GLU A 183 16.99 -3.23 3.31
CA GLU A 183 16.23 -4.46 3.47
C GLU A 183 16.68 -5.45 2.41
N ILE A 184 17.36 -6.51 2.83
CA ILE A 184 17.69 -7.63 1.95
C ILE A 184 16.59 -8.68 2.14
N VAL A 185 15.69 -8.79 1.18
CA VAL A 185 14.72 -9.89 1.14
C VAL A 185 15.51 -11.17 0.87
N SER A 186 15.79 -11.95 1.92
CA SER A 186 16.55 -13.18 1.81
C SER A 186 15.70 -14.29 1.17
N HIS A 187 14.46 -14.43 1.63
CA HIS A 187 13.52 -15.46 1.20
C HIS A 187 12.08 -14.97 1.33
N PHE A 188 11.14 -15.60 0.61
CA PHE A 188 9.71 -15.43 0.84
C PHE A 188 9.20 -16.52 1.77
N VAL A 189 8.27 -16.17 2.66
CA VAL A 189 7.46 -17.14 3.41
C VAL A 189 6.18 -17.32 2.63
N ASP A 190 6.12 -18.33 1.78
CA ASP A 190 4.92 -18.67 1.02
C ASP A 190 4.05 -19.63 1.85
N GLN A 191 2.77 -19.32 1.99
CA GLN A 191 1.80 -20.18 2.68
C GLN A 191 0.58 -20.38 1.78
N ALA A 192 0.26 -21.63 1.49
CA ALA A 192 -1.00 -21.96 0.82
C ALA A 192 -2.17 -21.77 1.78
N PHE A 193 -3.30 -21.26 1.27
CA PHE A 193 -4.53 -21.12 2.06
C PHE A 193 -5.01 -22.49 2.57
N LEU A 194 -5.06 -23.48 1.67
CA LEU A 194 -5.37 -24.87 2.02
C LEU A 194 -4.11 -25.57 2.53
N ASN A 195 -4.19 -26.19 3.71
CA ASN A 195 -3.12 -27.04 4.22
C ASN A 195 -3.33 -28.49 3.74
N PRO A 196 -2.54 -29.01 2.78
CA PRO A 196 -2.67 -30.40 2.36
C PRO A 196 -2.36 -31.41 3.47
N ASN A 197 -1.68 -30.99 4.54
CA ASN A 197 -1.38 -31.86 5.68
C ASN A 197 -2.48 -31.88 6.74
N ASP A 198 -3.50 -31.03 6.64
CA ASP A 198 -4.64 -31.04 7.57
C ASP A 198 -5.77 -31.92 7.02
N ASP A 199 -6.00 -33.06 7.67
CA ASP A 199 -7.03 -34.02 7.23
C ASP A 199 -8.45 -33.40 7.26
N ARG A 200 -8.70 -32.41 8.14
CA ARG A 200 -9.98 -31.67 8.20
C ARG A 200 -10.26 -30.94 6.89
N VAL A 201 -9.21 -30.37 6.26
CA VAL A 201 -9.32 -29.66 4.97
C VAL A 201 -9.65 -30.63 3.85
N ILE A 202 -9.02 -31.81 3.84
CA ILE A 202 -9.24 -32.86 2.85
C ILE A 202 -10.68 -33.38 2.94
N GLU A 203 -11.12 -33.76 4.13
CA GLU A 203 -12.49 -34.25 4.37
C GLU A 203 -13.55 -33.23 3.96
N LYS A 204 -13.32 -31.95 4.28
CA LYS A 204 -14.21 -30.85 3.93
C LYS A 204 -14.34 -30.68 2.42
N ILE A 205 -13.25 -30.71 1.66
CA ILE A 205 -13.27 -30.61 0.19
C ILE A 205 -14.00 -31.82 -0.41
N LEU A 206 -13.65 -33.03 0.03
CA LEU A 206 -14.29 -34.27 -0.45
C LEU A 206 -15.80 -34.28 -0.20
N GLY A 207 -16.25 -33.67 0.90
CA GLY A 207 -17.66 -33.53 1.25
C GLY A 207 -18.47 -32.59 0.35
N GLN A 208 -17.83 -31.72 -0.43
CA GLN A 208 -18.51 -30.77 -1.32
C GLN A 208 -19.09 -31.44 -2.57
N THR A 209 -20.18 -30.89 -3.07
CA THR A 209 -20.79 -31.27 -4.35
C THR A 209 -20.06 -30.61 -5.51
N ILE A 210 -19.81 -31.35 -6.58
CA ILE A 210 -19.17 -30.80 -7.79
C ILE A 210 -20.14 -29.79 -8.44
N PRO A 211 -19.73 -28.53 -8.68
CA PRO A 211 -20.58 -27.51 -9.30
C PRO A 211 -21.25 -28.02 -10.58
N GLY A 212 -22.57 -27.85 -10.67
CA GLY A 212 -23.36 -28.31 -11.83
C GLY A 212 -23.74 -29.79 -11.83
N THR A 213 -23.44 -30.55 -10.76
CA THR A 213 -23.83 -31.95 -10.62
C THR A 213 -24.39 -32.25 -9.22
N SER A 214 -25.02 -33.43 -9.05
CA SER A 214 -25.44 -33.94 -7.74
C SER A 214 -24.38 -34.82 -7.05
N MET A 215 -23.22 -35.02 -7.67
CA MET A 215 -22.17 -35.91 -7.16
C MET A 215 -21.26 -35.17 -6.18
N ARG A 216 -20.76 -35.89 -5.18
CA ARG A 216 -19.73 -35.37 -4.26
C ARG A 216 -18.34 -35.56 -4.83
N ILE A 217 -17.39 -34.70 -4.44
CA ILE A 217 -15.98 -34.83 -4.85
C ILE A 217 -15.41 -36.17 -4.37
N SER A 218 -15.82 -36.66 -3.19
CA SER A 218 -15.45 -37.98 -2.66
C SER A 218 -15.84 -39.17 -3.54
N GLU A 219 -16.84 -39.01 -4.41
CA GLU A 219 -17.29 -40.06 -5.33
C GLU A 219 -16.41 -40.14 -6.59
N VAL A 220 -15.55 -39.13 -6.81
CA VAL A 220 -14.74 -38.99 -8.02
C VAL A 220 -13.23 -38.97 -7.72
N VAL A 221 -12.82 -38.50 -6.53
CA VAL A 221 -11.41 -38.34 -6.14
C VAL A 221 -11.19 -38.93 -4.75
N SER A 222 -10.13 -39.73 -4.58
CA SER A 222 -9.76 -40.26 -3.25
C SER A 222 -9.05 -39.19 -2.40
N PRO A 223 -9.08 -39.30 -1.05
CA PRO A 223 -8.34 -38.41 -0.17
C PRO A 223 -6.84 -38.31 -0.50
N GLU A 224 -6.19 -39.43 -0.81
CA GLU A 224 -4.75 -39.46 -1.13
C GLU A 224 -4.45 -38.78 -2.46
N GLU A 225 -5.32 -38.96 -3.46
CA GLU A 225 -5.19 -38.32 -4.76
C GLU A 225 -5.40 -36.81 -4.64
N LEU A 226 -6.40 -36.37 -3.86
CA LEU A 226 -6.63 -34.96 -3.57
C LEU A 226 -5.42 -34.35 -2.83
N ARG A 227 -4.90 -35.04 -1.82
CA ARG A 227 -3.71 -34.60 -1.07
C ARG A 227 -2.49 -34.45 -1.99
N ARG A 228 -2.25 -35.44 -2.85
CA ARG A 228 -1.15 -35.40 -3.84
C ARG A 228 -1.27 -34.20 -4.78
N ARG A 229 -2.47 -33.92 -5.30
CA ARG A 229 -2.73 -32.75 -6.16
C ARG A 229 -2.47 -31.43 -5.45
N LEU A 230 -2.92 -31.30 -4.20
CA LEU A 230 -2.68 -30.08 -3.41
C LEU A 230 -1.18 -29.87 -3.10
N VAL A 231 -0.45 -30.93 -2.77
CA VAL A 231 1.01 -30.87 -2.55
C VAL A 231 1.76 -30.50 -3.83
N GLN A 232 1.42 -31.14 -4.95
CA GLN A 232 2.03 -30.82 -6.25
C GLN A 232 1.79 -29.35 -6.62
N ARG A 233 0.57 -28.86 -6.43
CA ARG A 233 0.22 -27.45 -6.66
C ARG A 233 1.02 -26.50 -5.77
N GLN A 234 1.24 -26.86 -4.50
CA GLN A 234 2.08 -26.07 -3.60
C GLN A 234 3.53 -25.99 -4.10
N GLN A 235 4.08 -27.11 -4.56
CA GLN A 235 5.44 -27.18 -5.11
C GLN A 235 5.60 -26.39 -6.43
N GLU A 236 4.55 -26.30 -7.24
CA GLU A 236 4.51 -25.45 -8.44
C GLU A 236 4.41 -23.94 -8.12
N LEU A 237 3.97 -23.57 -6.91
CA LEU A 237 3.82 -22.18 -6.45
C LEU A 237 5.03 -21.65 -5.68
N GLU A 238 5.74 -22.54 -4.99
CA GLU A 238 7.13 -22.37 -4.56
C GLU A 238 8.02 -22.36 -5.81
N LEU A 239 9.24 -21.83 -5.71
CA LEU A 239 10.18 -21.61 -6.83
C LEU A 239 10.02 -20.22 -7.46
N GLU A 240 10.56 -19.21 -6.79
CA GLU A 240 11.63 -18.42 -7.40
C GLU A 240 12.28 -17.55 -6.30
N PRO A 241 13.62 -17.45 -6.24
CA PRO A 241 14.28 -16.61 -5.27
C PRO A 241 13.84 -15.14 -5.41
N PRO A 242 13.94 -14.33 -4.34
CA PRO A 242 13.63 -12.90 -4.39
C PRO A 242 14.63 -12.15 -5.29
N THR A 243 14.36 -12.13 -6.59
CA THR A 243 15.04 -11.28 -7.57
C THR A 243 14.41 -9.89 -7.58
N ALA A 244 15.26 -8.87 -7.50
CA ALA A 244 14.84 -7.48 -7.65
C ALA A 244 14.48 -7.19 -9.11
N ILE A 245 13.35 -6.55 -9.35
CA ILE A 245 13.00 -6.03 -10.68
C ILE A 245 13.97 -4.90 -11.00
N PRO A 246 14.79 -5.01 -12.07
CA PRO A 246 15.77 -4.00 -12.40
C PRO A 246 15.06 -2.70 -12.77
N VAL A 247 15.55 -1.59 -12.21
CA VAL A 247 15.04 -0.26 -12.53
C VAL A 247 16.10 0.50 -13.31
N GLN A 248 15.72 1.05 -14.45
CA GLN A 248 16.60 1.93 -15.22
C GLN A 248 17.02 3.15 -14.38
N PRO A 249 18.31 3.56 -14.38
CA PRO A 249 18.80 4.67 -13.56
C PRO A 249 18.03 5.98 -13.77
N GLN A 250 17.61 6.27 -15.01
CA GLN A 250 16.82 7.45 -15.33
C GLN A 250 15.42 7.41 -14.69
N ARG A 251 14.72 6.28 -14.76
CA ARG A 251 13.41 6.09 -14.11
C ARG A 251 13.53 6.17 -12.60
N ARG A 252 14.55 5.53 -11.98
CA ARG A 252 14.82 5.63 -10.54
C ARG A 252 14.97 7.09 -10.11
N ARG A 253 15.77 7.87 -10.85
CA ARG A 253 15.98 9.29 -10.55
C ARG A 253 14.71 10.13 -10.72
N GLN A 254 13.93 9.92 -11.78
CA GLN A 254 12.65 10.62 -11.97
C GLN A 254 11.66 10.30 -10.85
N ALA A 255 11.53 9.02 -10.47
CA ALA A 255 10.68 8.57 -9.37
C ALA A 255 11.14 9.13 -8.01
N ALA A 256 12.44 9.10 -7.71
CA ALA A 256 13.00 9.69 -6.50
C ALA A 256 12.71 11.20 -6.40
N ARG A 257 12.86 11.93 -7.51
CA ARG A 257 12.54 13.36 -7.57
C ARG A 257 11.04 13.65 -7.37
N LYS A 258 10.16 12.84 -7.99
CA LYS A 258 8.71 12.93 -7.81
C LYS A 258 8.32 12.70 -6.35
N ARG A 259 8.83 11.62 -5.74
CA ARG A 259 8.61 11.29 -4.32
C ARG A 259 9.06 12.41 -3.39
N LEU A 260 10.27 12.94 -3.61
CA LEU A 260 10.79 14.05 -2.81
C LEU A 260 9.85 15.26 -2.91
N HIS A 261 9.48 15.68 -4.11
CA HIS A 261 8.59 16.83 -4.30
C HIS A 261 7.20 16.65 -3.64
N GLU A 262 6.61 15.46 -3.75
CA GLU A 262 5.33 15.16 -3.11
C GLU A 262 5.46 15.19 -1.58
N ARG A 263 6.52 14.58 -1.03
CA ARG A 263 6.78 14.57 0.41
C ARG A 263 7.13 15.97 0.94
N GLU A 264 7.88 16.78 0.19
CA GLU A 264 8.17 18.18 0.55
C GLU A 264 6.86 18.95 0.79
N ASN A 265 5.87 18.80 -0.08
CA ASN A 265 4.58 19.46 0.07
C ASN A 265 3.80 18.96 1.29
N SER A 266 3.85 17.65 1.56
CA SER A 266 3.26 17.05 2.77
C SER A 266 3.89 17.64 4.04
N VAL A 267 5.24 17.76 4.09
CA VAL A 267 5.97 18.33 5.23
C VAL A 267 5.68 19.82 5.39
N ILE A 268 5.64 20.60 4.30
CA ILE A 268 5.28 22.04 4.35
C ILE A 268 3.87 22.24 4.92
N ASN A 269 2.90 21.44 4.48
CA ASN A 269 1.53 21.50 5.01
C ASN A 269 1.49 21.14 6.49
N ARG A 270 2.27 20.13 6.92
CA ARG A 270 2.42 19.77 8.33
C ARG A 270 2.97 20.93 9.15
N ILE A 271 4.04 21.59 8.70
CA ILE A 271 4.63 22.73 9.42
C ILE A 271 3.59 23.83 9.64
N LEU A 272 2.80 24.15 8.61
CA LEU A 272 1.72 25.15 8.73
C LEU A 272 0.66 24.73 9.76
N ALA A 273 0.25 23.45 9.73
CA ALA A 273 -0.73 22.92 10.67
C ALA A 273 -0.21 22.91 12.11
N ASP A 274 1.02 22.44 12.34
CA ASP A 274 1.67 22.38 13.65
C ASP A 274 1.87 23.79 14.28
N LEU A 275 1.96 24.82 13.45
CA LEU A 275 2.08 26.22 13.87
C LEU A 275 0.72 26.95 13.92
N GLY A 276 -0.38 26.28 13.56
CA GLY A 276 -1.71 26.90 13.50
C GLY A 276 -1.84 28.01 12.48
N LEU A 277 -1.05 27.99 11.40
CA LEU A 277 -0.94 29.08 10.43
C LEU A 277 -1.85 28.88 9.22
N ALA A 278 -2.63 29.90 8.88
CA ALA A 278 -3.40 29.91 7.65
C ALA A 278 -2.48 29.99 6.43
N VAL A 279 -2.79 29.21 5.38
CA VAL A 279 -2.02 29.13 4.12
C VAL A 279 -1.78 30.52 3.49
N ALA A 280 -2.82 31.35 3.46
CA ALA A 280 -2.80 32.69 2.88
C ALA A 280 -2.34 33.79 3.85
N GLY A 281 -2.08 33.46 5.12
CA GLY A 281 -1.59 34.41 6.13
C GLY A 281 -0.20 34.95 5.81
N ARG A 282 0.28 35.91 6.60
CA ARG A 282 1.61 36.56 6.40
C ARG A 282 2.46 36.59 7.67
N ASP A 283 2.10 35.81 8.68
CA ASP A 283 2.69 35.77 10.01
C ASP A 283 4.19 35.43 9.94
N VAL A 284 4.54 34.40 9.16
CA VAL A 284 5.95 34.00 8.94
C VAL A 284 6.74 35.12 8.24
N GLY A 285 6.12 35.80 7.27
CA GLY A 285 6.73 36.95 6.60
C GLY A 285 6.94 38.15 7.54
N ARG A 286 6.03 38.38 8.50
CA ARG A 286 6.19 39.45 9.47
C ARG A 286 7.35 39.17 10.44
N ALA A 287 7.48 37.92 10.89
CA ALA A 287 8.53 37.52 11.82
C ALA A 287 9.93 37.39 11.17
N ILE A 288 10.01 36.93 9.91
CA ILE A 288 11.30 36.59 9.28
C ILE A 288 11.58 37.50 8.08
N SER A 289 12.61 38.34 8.22
CA SER A 289 12.98 39.37 7.25
C SER A 289 13.29 38.84 5.84
N THR A 290 13.87 37.64 5.72
CA THR A 290 14.25 37.01 4.45
C THR A 290 13.07 36.59 3.57
N VAL A 291 11.87 36.51 4.16
CA VAL A 291 10.62 36.08 3.52
C VAL A 291 9.48 37.10 3.67
N ARG A 292 9.83 38.37 3.96
CA ARG A 292 8.89 39.41 4.40
C ARG A 292 7.64 39.66 3.55
N ARG A 293 7.74 39.45 2.23
CA ARG A 293 6.64 39.72 1.27
C ARG A 293 5.82 38.48 0.90
N MET A 294 6.12 37.33 1.51
CA MET A 294 5.54 36.05 1.13
C MET A 294 4.36 35.70 2.04
N ASN A 295 3.39 34.95 1.51
CA ASN A 295 2.39 34.29 2.36
C ASN A 295 3.03 33.13 3.14
N ASN A 296 2.36 32.65 4.18
CA ASN A 296 2.88 31.61 5.09
C ASN A 296 3.33 30.37 4.32
N ARG A 297 2.53 29.86 3.37
CA ARG A 297 2.92 28.70 2.55
C ARG A 297 4.20 28.95 1.77
N SER A 298 4.31 30.09 1.08
CA SER A 298 5.47 30.38 0.25
C SER A 298 6.72 30.69 1.09
N ALA A 299 6.54 31.32 2.26
CA ALA A 299 7.60 31.58 3.22
C ALA A 299 8.17 30.27 3.77
N VAL A 300 7.31 29.39 4.29
CA VAL A 300 7.68 28.05 4.79
C VAL A 300 8.32 27.23 3.68
N THR A 301 7.76 27.23 2.47
CA THR A 301 8.34 26.53 1.32
C THR A 301 9.77 27.00 1.04
N LYS A 302 10.02 28.32 1.07
CA LYS A 302 11.35 28.88 0.79
C LYS A 302 12.36 28.55 1.89
N LEU A 303 11.97 28.67 3.16
CA LEU A 303 12.82 28.32 4.31
C LEU A 303 13.14 26.83 4.32
N PHE A 304 12.12 25.99 4.14
CA PHE A 304 12.27 24.55 4.06
C PHE A 304 13.16 24.11 2.91
N LYS A 305 12.97 24.64 1.69
CA LYS A 305 13.86 24.34 0.56
C LYS A 305 15.30 24.82 0.78
N ALA A 306 15.49 25.93 1.50
CA ALA A 306 16.83 26.37 1.87
C ALA A 306 17.51 25.37 2.82
N ALA A 307 16.77 24.87 3.82
CA ALA A 307 17.25 23.84 4.73
C ALA A 307 17.56 22.52 4.00
N VAL A 308 16.68 22.06 3.11
CA VAL A 308 16.92 20.86 2.27
C VAL A 308 18.18 21.01 1.40
N ASN A 309 18.36 22.17 0.75
CA ASN A 309 19.55 22.42 -0.07
C ASN A 309 20.84 22.48 0.75
N SER A 310 20.77 23.05 1.96
CA SER A 310 21.90 23.06 2.89
C SER A 310 22.28 21.64 3.29
N HIS A 311 21.29 20.79 3.55
CA HIS A 311 21.49 19.39 3.90
C HIS A 311 22.06 18.56 2.73
N LEU A 312 21.69 18.90 1.50
CA LEU A 312 22.23 18.30 0.28
C LEU A 312 23.67 18.73 -0.05
N GLY A 313 24.25 19.71 0.66
CA GLY A 313 25.56 20.26 0.32
C GLY A 313 25.62 20.91 -1.06
N ILE A 314 24.46 21.24 -1.66
CA ILE A 314 24.41 21.89 -2.98
C ILE A 314 24.77 23.35 -2.79
N GLU A 315 26.06 23.66 -2.93
CA GLU A 315 26.50 25.05 -3.09
C GLU A 315 25.86 25.64 -4.35
N ARG A 316 25.46 26.93 -4.27
CA ARG A 316 24.78 27.69 -5.35
C ARG A 316 25.45 27.62 -6.75
N LYS A 317 26.68 27.09 -6.86
CA LYS A 317 27.49 27.06 -8.08
C LYS A 317 27.78 25.68 -8.68
N GLN A 318 27.42 24.55 -8.05
CA GLN A 318 27.58 23.22 -8.66
C GLN A 318 26.22 22.68 -9.16
N ARG A 319 25.85 23.05 -10.39
CA ARG A 319 24.58 22.66 -11.04
C ARG A 319 24.60 21.25 -11.66
N ASN A 320 25.16 20.26 -11.00
CA ASN A 320 24.92 18.89 -11.44
C ASN A 320 23.56 18.44 -10.90
N ALA A 321 22.72 17.89 -11.78
CA ALA A 321 21.42 17.37 -11.37
C ALA A 321 21.65 16.26 -10.31
N PRO A 322 20.94 16.29 -9.17
CA PRO A 322 21.17 15.35 -8.08
C PRO A 322 20.96 13.91 -8.51
N ARG A 323 21.79 13.01 -7.98
CA ARG A 323 21.71 11.56 -8.22
C ARG A 323 20.49 10.99 -7.49
N ALA A 324 20.03 9.81 -7.92
CA ALA A 324 18.90 9.16 -7.27
C ALA A 324 19.17 8.85 -5.78
N ALA A 325 20.37 8.38 -5.46
CA ALA A 325 20.77 8.07 -4.09
C ALA A 325 20.77 9.31 -3.18
N GLU A 326 21.20 10.48 -3.70
CA GLU A 326 21.16 11.74 -2.95
C GLU A 326 19.72 12.16 -2.64
N LEU A 327 18.82 12.04 -3.62
CA LEU A 327 17.40 12.36 -3.45
C LEU A 327 16.71 11.41 -2.44
N GLU A 328 17.06 10.11 -2.49
CA GLU A 328 16.55 9.10 -1.56
C GLU A 328 17.07 9.35 -0.14
N HIS A 329 18.34 9.70 0.03
CA HIS A 329 18.91 10.04 1.33
C HIS A 329 18.24 11.27 1.97
N VAL A 330 17.98 12.32 1.18
CA VAL A 330 17.23 13.49 1.67
C VAL A 330 15.82 13.12 2.10
N LEU A 331 15.15 12.25 1.33
CA LEU A 331 13.79 11.83 1.64
C LEU A 331 13.72 11.20 3.04
N GLU A 332 14.73 10.43 3.44
CA GLU A 332 14.84 9.81 4.77
C GLU A 332 14.99 10.82 5.92
N GLN A 333 15.59 11.98 5.64
CA GLN A 333 15.86 13.02 6.63
C GLN A 333 14.84 14.16 6.59
N LEU A 334 13.93 14.13 5.62
CA LEU A 334 13.05 15.25 5.31
C LEU A 334 12.16 15.67 6.48
N ASP A 335 11.72 14.70 7.30
CA ASP A 335 10.92 14.97 8.48
C ASP A 335 11.71 15.72 9.57
N ALA A 336 12.96 15.31 9.81
CA ALA A 336 13.85 15.97 10.78
C ALA A 336 14.20 17.39 10.32
N ILE A 337 14.44 17.59 9.02
CA ILE A 337 14.63 18.91 8.42
C ILE A 337 13.37 19.76 8.62
N GLY A 338 12.19 19.17 8.38
CA GLY A 338 10.91 19.85 8.57
C GLY A 338 10.66 20.28 10.01
N ASP A 339 11.04 19.45 10.98
CA ASP A 339 10.90 19.77 12.41
C ASP A 339 11.83 20.91 12.82
N ALA A 340 13.10 20.87 12.39
CA ALA A 340 14.04 21.95 12.66
C ALA A 340 13.52 23.30 12.11
N VAL A 341 12.98 23.30 10.88
CA VAL A 341 12.39 24.50 10.27
C VAL A 341 11.13 24.95 11.00
N ARG A 342 10.28 24.04 11.44
CA ARG A 342 9.10 24.38 12.25
C ARG A 342 9.51 25.07 13.55
N ASP A 343 10.49 24.50 14.26
CA ASP A 343 10.92 24.98 15.57
C ASP A 343 11.62 26.35 15.43
N GLU A 344 12.42 26.57 14.39
CA GLU A 344 13.00 27.88 14.06
C GLU A 344 11.91 28.93 13.76
N ILE A 345 10.88 28.58 12.98
CA ILE A 345 9.77 29.51 12.70
C ILE A 345 8.99 29.83 13.98
N ARG A 346 8.76 28.84 14.84
CA ARG A 346 8.07 29.03 16.12
C ARG A 346 8.81 30.03 17.00
N GLU A 347 10.12 29.84 17.19
CA GLU A 347 10.96 30.75 17.98
C GLU A 347 10.88 32.18 17.44
N LYS A 348 10.95 32.36 16.10
CA LYS A 348 10.86 33.69 15.49
C LYS A 348 9.48 34.34 15.61
N LEU A 349 8.40 33.56 15.62
CA LEU A 349 7.05 34.07 15.86
C LEU A 349 6.89 34.54 17.32
N GLU A 350 7.46 33.81 18.27
CA GLU A 350 7.45 34.17 19.69
C GLU A 350 8.27 35.45 19.94
N GLU A 351 9.48 35.55 19.39
CA GLU A 351 10.30 36.77 19.43
C GLU A 351 9.56 37.99 18.89
N ALA A 352 8.88 37.86 17.75
CA ALA A 352 8.15 38.95 17.11
C ALA A 352 6.85 39.34 17.83
N THR A 353 6.32 38.48 18.70
CA THR A 353 5.14 38.76 19.52
C THR A 353 5.52 39.48 20.82
N ASN A 354 6.75 39.26 21.31
CA ASN A 354 7.29 39.84 22.54
C ASN A 354 8.03 41.18 22.33
N ALA A 355 8.26 41.58 21.07
CA ALA A 355 8.90 42.83 20.67
C ALA A 355 7.86 43.83 20.14
#